data_AF-A0A1G2DRT0-F1
#
_entry.id   AF-A0A1G2DRT0-F1
#
_cell.length_a   1.000
_cell.length_b   1.000
_cell.length_c   1.000
_cell.angle_alpha   90.00
_cell.angle_beta   90.00
_cell.angle_gamma   90.00
#
_symmetry.space_group_name_H-M   'P 1'
#
loop_
_entity.id
_entity.type
_entity.pdbx_description
1 polymer ?
#
loop_
_entity_poly.entity_id
_entity_poly.type
_entity_poly.pdbx_seq_one_letter_code
_entity_poly.pdbx_strand_id
1 'polypeptide(L)'
;MGRDVRGSINVATDTIWTIQDLDVSEVSDSNSKWAGQYTYNPLGADKLELNSNYLTSYPPSYIQNVITHELGHALGLDHSFLGNIVYFMTNAQIILGGQDIIDYRYLWD
;
A
#
# COMPACT_ATOMS: atom_id res chain seq x y z
N MET A 1 15.96 10.66 -20.72
CA MET A 1 15.75 9.61 -19.71
C MET A 1 14.67 8.69 -20.26
N GLY A 2 15.00 7.41 -20.50
CA GLY A 2 14.07 6.44 -21.06
C GLY A 2 13.04 6.00 -20.02
N ARG A 3 11.80 5.72 -20.46
CA ARG A 3 10.71 5.24 -19.62
C ARG A 3 10.90 3.74 -19.36
N ASP A 4 11.18 3.34 -18.13
CA ASP A 4 11.04 1.96 -17.68
C ASP A 4 9.60 1.75 -17.21
N VAL A 5 8.71 1.45 -18.17
CA VAL A 5 7.32 1.06 -17.87
C VAL A 5 7.37 -0.31 -17.20
N ARG A 6 6.93 -0.40 -15.94
CA ARG A 6 7.08 -1.62 -15.11
C ARG A 6 6.11 -2.76 -15.48
N GLY A 7 5.23 -2.56 -16.48
CA GLY A 7 4.33 -3.60 -17.02
C GLY A 7 3.02 -3.75 -16.22
N SER A 8 2.19 -4.72 -16.58
CA SER A 8 0.91 -4.94 -15.90
C SER A 8 1.09 -5.53 -14.50
N ILE A 9 0.43 -4.95 -13.50
CA ILE A 9 0.41 -5.47 -12.13
C ILE A 9 -0.50 -6.70 -12.04
N ASN A 10 0.01 -7.77 -11.42
CA ASN A 10 -0.74 -8.99 -11.13
C ASN A 10 -0.76 -9.23 -9.62
N VAL A 11 -1.96 -9.34 -9.03
CA VAL A 11 -2.14 -9.70 -7.62
C VAL A 11 -2.57 -11.16 -7.55
N ALA A 12 -1.68 -12.03 -7.11
CA ALA A 12 -1.92 -13.47 -7.02
C ALA A 12 -1.30 -14.05 -5.75
N THR A 13 -1.88 -15.15 -5.25
CA THR A 13 -1.28 -15.92 -4.16
C THR A 13 -0.04 -16.64 -4.65
N ASP A 14 0.92 -16.85 -3.76
CA ASP A 14 2.09 -17.65 -4.08
C ASP A 14 1.77 -19.11 -4.34
N THR A 15 2.60 -19.70 -5.19
CA THR A 15 2.70 -21.15 -5.43
C THR A 15 4.10 -21.61 -5.06
N ILE A 16 4.36 -22.92 -5.10
CA ILE A 16 5.71 -23.47 -4.91
C ILE A 16 6.74 -22.99 -5.96
N TRP A 17 6.29 -22.28 -7.00
CA TRP A 17 7.12 -21.78 -8.11
C TRP A 17 7.16 -20.26 -8.24
N THR A 18 6.44 -19.51 -7.39
CA THR A 18 6.48 -18.04 -7.44
C THR A 18 7.44 -17.50 -6.40
N ILE A 19 8.02 -16.34 -6.70
CA ILE A 19 8.74 -15.53 -5.74
C ILE A 19 7.72 -14.53 -5.20
N GLN A 20 7.55 -14.49 -3.89
CA GLN A 20 6.67 -13.55 -3.22
C GLN A 20 7.24 -12.14 -3.34
N ASP A 21 6.49 -11.23 -3.97
CA ASP A 21 6.88 -9.82 -4.08
C ASP A 21 6.50 -9.04 -2.80
N LEU A 22 5.33 -9.34 -2.23
CA LEU A 22 4.76 -8.67 -1.06
C LEU A 22 4.20 -9.68 -0.05
N ASP A 23 4.63 -9.56 1.20
CA ASP A 23 4.10 -10.30 2.34
C ASP A 23 3.13 -9.42 3.14
N VAL A 24 1.87 -9.88 3.22
CA VAL A 24 0.81 -9.18 3.93
C VAL A 24 0.53 -9.91 5.23
N SER A 25 0.74 -9.25 6.36
CA SER A 25 0.58 -9.86 7.68
C SER A 25 -0.18 -8.96 8.65
N GLU A 26 -0.81 -9.58 9.64
CA GLU A 26 -1.40 -8.87 10.78
C GLU A 26 -0.37 -8.75 11.90
N VAL A 27 -0.29 -7.57 12.51
CA VAL A 27 0.41 -7.36 13.77
C VAL A 27 -0.53 -6.74 14.80
N SER A 28 -0.20 -6.89 16.09
CA SER A 28 -0.92 -6.24 17.18
C SER A 28 0.07 -5.47 18.06
N ASP A 29 0.52 -4.31 17.58
CA ASP A 29 1.48 -3.45 18.29
C ASP A 29 0.86 -2.14 18.74
N SER A 30 0.60 -2.01 20.05
CA SER A 30 0.04 -0.80 20.65
C SER A 30 1.05 0.34 20.83
N ASN A 31 2.35 0.09 20.66
CA ASN A 31 3.39 1.12 20.78
C ASN A 31 3.63 1.86 19.46
N SER A 32 3.39 1.20 18.32
CA SER A 32 3.45 1.82 17.00
C SER A 32 2.49 3.00 16.84
N LYS A 33 2.76 3.87 15.86
CA LYS A 33 1.97 5.07 15.55
C LYS A 33 1.27 4.99 14.20
N TRP A 34 1.08 3.78 13.69
CA TRP A 34 0.57 3.52 12.35
C TRP A 34 -0.48 2.41 12.39
N ALA A 35 -1.47 2.51 11.50
CA ALA A 35 -2.54 1.51 11.34
C ALA A 35 -2.19 0.47 10.27
N GLY A 36 -1.36 0.84 9.29
CA GLY A 36 -0.70 -0.02 8.34
C GLY A 36 0.72 0.48 8.11
N GLN A 37 1.62 -0.41 7.67
CA GLN A 37 2.98 -0.03 7.30
C GLN A 37 3.50 -0.91 6.16
N TYR A 38 3.80 -0.28 5.03
CA TYR A 38 4.68 -0.83 4.02
C TYR A 38 6.15 -0.67 4.40
N THR A 39 6.94 -1.72 4.18
CA THR A 39 8.39 -1.71 4.35
C THR A 39 9.07 -2.41 3.17
N TYR A 40 9.93 -1.66 2.47
CA TYR A 40 10.80 -2.21 1.43
C TYR A 40 11.87 -3.15 2.03
N ASN A 41 12.06 -4.32 1.42
CA ASN A 41 13.01 -5.33 1.84
C ASN A 41 13.91 -5.77 0.67
N PRO A 42 15.19 -5.36 0.64
CA PRO A 42 16.08 -5.67 -0.48
C PRO A 42 16.51 -7.14 -0.59
N LEU A 43 16.20 -7.98 0.41
CA LEU A 43 16.67 -9.37 0.50
C LEU A 43 15.55 -10.41 0.41
N GLY A 44 14.31 -10.00 0.18
CA GLY A 44 13.14 -10.89 0.10
C GLY A 44 11.90 -10.12 -0.31
N ALA A 45 10.72 -10.67 0.00
CA ALA A 45 9.46 -9.96 -0.19
C ALA A 45 9.44 -8.67 0.64
N ASP A 46 8.88 -7.61 0.04
CA ASP A 46 8.47 -6.42 0.78
C ASP A 46 7.39 -6.80 1.80
N LYS A 47 7.17 -5.96 2.81
CA LYS A 47 6.19 -6.24 3.86
C LYS A 47 5.09 -5.19 3.87
N LEU A 48 3.87 -5.65 4.09
CA LEU A 48 2.70 -4.83 4.42
C LEU A 48 2.11 -5.37 5.72
N GLU A 49 2.35 -4.64 6.81
CA GLU A 49 1.89 -5.02 8.14
C GLU A 49 0.62 -4.22 8.48
N LEU A 50 -0.47 -4.94 8.81
CA LEU A 50 -1.75 -4.36 9.20
C LEU A 50 -1.91 -4.45 10.71
N ASN A 51 -2.04 -3.30 11.38
CA ASN A 51 -2.05 -3.26 12.83
C ASN A 51 -3.47 -3.35 13.42
N SER A 52 -3.83 -4.51 13.94
CA SER A 52 -5.14 -4.77 14.52
C SER A 52 -5.44 -3.95 15.78
N ASN A 53 -4.41 -3.42 16.47
CA ASN A 53 -4.60 -2.47 17.57
C ASN A 53 -5.37 -1.21 17.16
N TYR A 54 -5.26 -0.79 15.89
CA TYR A 54 -6.03 0.33 15.34
C TYR A 54 -7.24 -0.16 14.54
N LEU A 55 -6.99 -1.07 13.58
CA LEU A 55 -7.96 -1.44 12.55
C LEU A 55 -9.25 -2.06 13.11
N THR A 56 -9.19 -2.76 14.25
CA THR A 56 -10.37 -3.36 14.89
C THR A 56 -11.42 -2.33 15.32
N SER A 57 -11.00 -1.10 15.59
CA SER A 57 -11.88 0.01 15.98
C SER A 57 -12.30 0.90 14.81
N TYR A 58 -11.67 0.73 13.64
CA TYR A 58 -11.90 1.60 12.49
C TYR A 58 -13.19 1.23 11.75
N PRO A 59 -13.93 2.22 11.21
CA PRO A 59 -15.00 1.93 10.28
C PRO A 59 -14.44 1.36 8.97
N PRO A 60 -15.24 0.59 8.19
CA PRO A 60 -14.76 -0.07 6.98
C PRO A 60 -14.07 0.84 5.96
N SER A 61 -14.52 2.10 5.82
CA SER A 61 -13.89 3.06 4.90
C SER A 61 -12.46 3.43 5.30
N TYR A 62 -12.18 3.53 6.59
CA TYR A 62 -10.82 3.80 7.08
C TYR A 62 -9.92 2.58 6.92
N ILE A 63 -10.45 1.37 7.15
CA ILE A 63 -9.71 0.12 6.90
C ILE A 63 -9.32 0.03 5.42
N GLN A 64 -10.28 0.28 4.51
CA GLN A 64 -10.00 0.30 3.08
C GLN A 64 -8.99 1.39 2.70
N ASN A 65 -9.09 2.58 3.29
CA ASN A 65 -8.14 3.66 3.05
C ASN A 65 -6.70 3.25 3.43
N VAL A 66 -6.49 2.70 4.63
CA VAL A 66 -5.18 2.19 5.08
C VAL A 66 -4.65 1.13 4.13
N ILE A 67 -5.43 0.09 3.84
CA ILE A 67 -4.96 -1.01 2.98
C ILE A 67 -4.61 -0.49 1.59
N THR A 68 -5.43 0.38 1.01
CA THR A 68 -5.18 0.94 -0.33
C THR A 68 -3.97 1.88 -0.34
N HIS A 69 -3.76 2.64 0.75
CA HIS A 69 -2.60 3.50 0.95
C HIS A 69 -1.29 2.69 0.94
N GLU A 70 -1.22 1.64 1.77
CA GLU A 70 -0.02 0.79 1.84
C GLU A 70 0.23 0.01 0.54
N LEU A 71 -0.83 -0.43 -0.14
CA LEU A 71 -0.70 -1.00 -1.49
C LEU A 71 -0.16 0.03 -2.49
N GLY A 72 -0.49 1.32 -2.35
CA GLY A 72 0.11 2.40 -3.11
C GLY A 72 1.63 2.45 -2.93
N HIS A 73 2.11 2.37 -1.69
CA HIS A 73 3.54 2.29 -1.39
C HIS A 73 4.20 1.04 -2.00
N ALA A 74 3.55 -0.12 -1.94
CA ALA A 74 4.03 -1.34 -2.58
C ALA A 74 4.14 -1.22 -4.11
N LEU A 75 3.30 -0.38 -4.74
CA LEU A 75 3.39 -0.04 -6.15
C LEU A 75 4.43 1.05 -6.46
N GLY A 76 5.14 1.56 -5.45
CA GLY A 76 6.18 2.57 -5.57
C GLY A 76 5.68 4.01 -5.52
N LEU A 77 4.42 4.26 -5.12
CA LEU A 77 3.90 5.61 -4.92
C LEU A 77 4.39 6.15 -3.58
N ASP A 78 4.87 7.39 -3.56
CA ASP A 78 5.16 8.13 -2.32
C ASP A 78 3.91 8.89 -1.83
N HIS A 79 3.98 9.45 -0.63
CA HIS A 79 2.88 10.23 -0.06
C HIS A 79 2.42 11.35 -0.99
N SER A 80 1.11 11.41 -1.26
CA SER A 80 0.46 12.44 -2.06
C SER A 80 -0.06 13.60 -1.21
N PHE A 81 -0.65 14.62 -1.84
CA PHE A 81 -1.34 15.72 -1.14
C PHE A 81 -2.81 15.37 -0.80
N LEU A 82 -3.45 16.19 0.05
CA LEU A 82 -4.84 16.00 0.48
C LEU A 82 -5.81 15.85 -0.71
N GLY A 83 -6.71 14.86 -0.63
CA GLY A 83 -7.63 14.51 -1.72
C GLY A 83 -7.19 13.28 -2.53
N ASN A 84 -6.17 12.59 -2.05
CA ASN A 84 -5.64 11.34 -2.61
C ASN A 84 -5.57 10.28 -1.50
N ILE A 85 -5.62 8.99 -1.87
CA ILE A 85 -5.57 7.88 -0.92
C ILE A 85 -4.19 7.73 -0.30
N VAL A 86 -3.10 7.94 -1.06
CA VAL A 86 -1.73 7.86 -0.54
C VAL A 86 -1.34 9.13 0.26
N TYR A 87 -2.31 9.96 0.66
CA TYR A 87 -2.06 11.09 1.57
C TYR A 87 -1.65 10.57 2.95
N PHE A 88 -0.62 11.14 3.58
CA PHE A 88 0.00 10.62 4.81
C PHE A 88 -0.95 10.46 6.02
N MET A 89 -2.15 11.07 6.01
CA MET A 89 -3.14 10.90 7.07
C MET A 89 -4.27 9.97 6.63
N THR A 90 -4.53 8.96 7.46
CA THR A 90 -5.68 8.09 7.32
C THR A 90 -7.01 8.85 7.44
N ASN A 91 -7.93 8.59 6.51
CA ASN A 91 -9.27 9.18 6.52
C ASN A 91 -10.30 8.26 5.82
N ALA A 92 -11.52 8.76 5.57
CA ALA A 92 -12.60 7.98 4.97
C ALA A 92 -12.55 7.85 3.43
N GLN A 93 -11.53 8.40 2.75
CA GLN A 93 -11.43 8.40 1.30
C GLN A 93 -11.10 7.01 0.76
N ILE A 94 -12.00 6.50 -0.08
CA ILE A 94 -11.90 5.17 -0.71
C ILE A 94 -11.85 5.25 -2.25
N ILE A 95 -11.76 6.46 -2.80
CA ILE A 95 -11.67 6.72 -4.23
C ILE A 95 -10.30 7.34 -4.50
N LEU A 96 -9.60 6.83 -5.52
CA LEU A 96 -8.31 7.36 -5.96
C LEU A 96 -8.43 8.83 -6.35
N GLY A 97 -7.50 9.65 -5.88
CA GLY A 97 -7.38 11.04 -6.26
C GLY A 97 -6.63 11.20 -7.59
N GLY A 98 -6.54 12.46 -8.06
CA GLY A 98 -5.89 12.78 -9.31
C GLY A 98 -4.39 12.47 -9.30
N GLN A 99 -3.70 12.72 -8.18
CA GLN A 99 -2.27 12.42 -8.07
C GLN A 99 -2.04 10.90 -8.00
N ASP A 100 -2.83 10.15 -7.23
CA ASP A 100 -2.69 8.68 -7.18
C ASP A 100 -2.72 8.08 -8.59
N ILE A 101 -3.65 8.53 -9.43
CA ILE A 101 -3.79 8.08 -10.82
C ILE A 101 -2.59 8.51 -11.65
N ILE A 102 -2.16 9.77 -11.58
CA ILE A 102 -1.06 10.28 -12.41
C ILE A 102 0.25 9.56 -12.06
N ASP A 103 0.55 9.38 -10.78
CA ASP A 103 1.79 8.76 -10.31
C ASP A 103 1.79 7.26 -10.62
N TYR A 104 0.66 6.57 -10.44
CA TYR A 104 0.49 5.18 -10.88
C TYR A 104 0.80 5.05 -12.39
N ARG A 105 0.18 5.88 -13.22
CA ARG A 105 0.38 5.81 -14.68
C ARG A 105 1.81 6.16 -15.07
N TYR A 106 2.44 7.09 -14.37
CA TYR A 106 3.84 7.42 -14.64
C TYR A 106 4.79 6.22 -14.45
N LEU A 107 4.48 5.33 -13.50
CA LEU A 107 5.28 4.16 -13.17
C LEU A 107 4.92 2.91 -14.00
N TRP A 108 3.63 2.74 -14.31
CA TRP A 108 3.08 1.47 -14.81
C TRP A 108 2.38 1.55 -16.18
N ASP A 109 2.16 2.73 -16.77
CA ASP A 109 1.61 2.94 -18.13
C ASP A 109 2.66 3.48 -19.13
#